data_AF-M0NP81-F1
#
_entry.id   AF-M0NP81-F1
#
_cell.length_a   1.000
_cell.length_b   1.000
_cell.length_c   1.000
_cell.angle_alpha   90.00
_cell.angle_beta   90.00
_cell.angle_gamma   90.00
#
_symmetry.space_group_name_H-M   'P 1'
#
loop_
_entity.id
_entity.type
_entity.pdbx_description
1 polymer ?
#
loop_
_entity_poly.entity_id
_entity_poly.type
_entity_poly.pdbx_seq_one_letter_code
_entity_poly.pdbx_strand_id
1 'polypeptide(L)' 'MHDWHPQDWLLVAEALTAYAGDPRALDEREARAWELVDEIADEQDLPVTELIGQVDDDWPRSESEER' A
#
# COMPACT_ATOMS: atom_id res chain seq x y z
N MET A 1 4.22 4.83 -13.03
CA MET A 1 2.96 4.13 -12.69
C MET A 1 1.76 5.05 -12.94
N HIS A 2 0.52 4.64 -12.64
CA HIS A 2 -0.66 5.53 -12.72
C HIS A 2 -0.50 6.74 -11.79
N ASP A 3 -1.10 7.88 -12.13
CA ASP A 3 -1.03 9.10 -11.32
C ASP A 3 -2.12 9.07 -10.23
N TRP A 4 -1.93 8.21 -9.23
CA TRP A 4 -2.83 8.08 -8.08
C TRP A 4 -2.38 8.96 -6.91
N HIS A 5 -3.33 9.29 -6.03
CA HIS A 5 -2.98 10.00 -4.80
C HIS A 5 -2.04 9.11 -3.94
N PRO A 6 -1.05 9.68 -3.23
CA PRO A 6 -0.14 8.90 -2.40
C PRO A 6 -0.85 7.93 -1.42
N GLN A 7 -1.95 8.37 -0.79
CA GLN A 7 -2.75 7.51 0.10
C GLN A 7 -3.40 6.31 -0.62
N ASP A 8 -3.74 6.43 -1.91
CA ASP A 8 -4.26 5.30 -2.67
C ASP A 8 -3.17 4.24 -2.90
N TRP A 9 -1.92 4.67 -3.09
CA TRP A 9 -0.77 3.75 -3.16
C TRP A 9 -0.54 3.02 -1.85
N LEU A 10 -0.65 3.72 -0.72
CA LEU A 10 -0.51 3.12 0.62
C LEU A 10 -1.62 2.09 0.87
N LEU A 11 -2.88 2.39 0.50
CA LEU A 11 -3.99 1.45 0.60
C LEU A 11 -3.75 0.16 -0.22
N VAL A 12 -3.24 0.30 -1.44
CA VAL A 12 -2.94 -0.86 -2.29
C VAL A 12 -1.83 -1.70 -1.68
N ALA A 13 -0.76 -1.08 -1.17
CA ALA A 13 0.32 -1.80 -0.53
C ALA A 13 -0.11 -2.51 0.76
N GLU A 14 -0.94 -1.86 1.59
CA GLU A 14 -1.53 -2.49 2.78
C GLU A 14 -2.32 -3.75 2.40
N ALA A 15 -3.20 -3.66 1.38
CA ALA A 15 -3.99 -4.79 0.92
C ALA A 15 -3.12 -5.94 0.38
N LEU A 16 -2.05 -5.62 -0.34
CA LEU A 16 -1.10 -6.60 -0.86
C LEU A 16 -0.34 -7.31 0.26
N THR A 17 0.14 -6.57 1.27
CA THR A 17 0.79 -7.17 2.44
C THR A 17 -0.17 -8.04 3.24
N ALA A 18 -1.40 -7.59 3.45
CA ALA A 18 -2.43 -8.39 4.13
C ALA A 18 -2.77 -9.68 3.37
N TYR A 19 -2.76 -9.64 2.03
CA TYR A 19 -2.93 -10.82 1.19
C TYR A 19 -1.74 -11.77 1.25
N ALA A 20 -0.51 -11.24 1.12
CA ALA A 20 0.71 -12.04 1.02
C ALA A 20 1.11 -12.74 2.32
N GLY A 21 0.69 -12.23 3.47
CA GLY A 21 0.88 -12.91 4.76
C GLY A 21 2.36 -13.08 5.15
N ASP A 22 2.73 -14.28 5.62
CA ASP A 22 4.07 -14.56 6.16
C ASP A 22 5.11 -14.71 5.03
N PRO A 23 6.13 -13.83 4.96
CA PRO A 23 7.17 -13.88 3.93
C PRO A 23 8.03 -15.15 3.95
N ARG A 24 7.92 -15.99 4.98
CA ARG A 24 8.66 -17.27 5.09
C ARG A 24 7.96 -18.45 4.41
N ALA A 25 6.72 -18.29 3.97
CA ALA A 25 5.90 -19.38 3.44
C ALA A 25 5.06 -18.95 2.24
N LEU A 26 5.67 -18.20 1.32
CA LEU A 26 5.00 -17.60 0.16
C LEU A 26 4.80 -18.59 -0.99
N ASP A 27 3.61 -18.56 -1.58
CA ASP A 27 3.39 -19.05 -2.95
C ASP A 27 3.84 -18.03 -4.01
N GLU A 28 3.73 -18.39 -5.30
CA GLU A 28 4.16 -17.52 -6.41
C GLU A 28 3.41 -16.19 -6.47
N ARG A 29 2.13 -16.16 -6.09
CA ARG A 29 1.30 -14.93 -6.12
C ARG A 29 1.57 -14.06 -4.92
N GLU A 30 1.74 -14.65 -3.75
CA GLU A 30 2.09 -13.95 -2.52
C GLU A 30 3.49 -13.34 -2.62
N ALA A 31 4.45 -14.04 -3.22
CA ALA A 31 5.77 -13.48 -3.54
C ALA A 31 5.67 -12.28 -4.49
N ARG A 32 4.85 -12.38 -5.55
CA ARG A 32 4.65 -11.25 -6.46
C ARG A 32 3.97 -10.06 -5.77
N ALA A 33 3.08 -10.31 -4.80
CA ALA A 33 2.47 -9.23 -4.03
C ALA A 33 3.51 -8.46 -3.19
N TRP A 34 4.49 -9.15 -2.60
CA TRP A 34 5.61 -8.49 -1.92
C TRP A 34 6.49 -7.68 -2.88
N GLU A 35 6.81 -8.21 -4.06
CA GLU A 35 7.56 -7.45 -5.07
C GLU A 35 6.81 -6.16 -5.50
N LEU A 36 5.49 -6.23 -5.64
CA LEU A 36 4.67 -5.05 -5.95
C LEU A 36 4.67 -4.03 -4.80
N VAL A 37 4.70 -4.49 -3.55
CA VAL A 37 4.83 -3.59 -2.38
C VAL A 37 6.19 -2.88 -2.42
N ASP A 38 7.27 -3.58 -2.74
CA ASP A 38 8.61 -2.98 -2.90
C ASP A 38 8.61 -1.93 -4.03
N GLU A 39 8.00 -2.24 -5.18
CA GLU A 39 7.88 -1.29 -6.31
C GLU A 39 7.08 -0.03 -5.92
N ILE A 40 6.00 -0.19 -5.13
CA ILE A 40 5.21 0.94 -4.62
C ILE A 40 6.05 1.78 -3.64
N ALA A 41 6.82 1.13 -2.77
CA ALA A 41 7.69 1.80 -1.80
C ALA A 41 8.73 2.69 -2.45
N ASP A 42 9.39 2.17 -3.49
CA ASP A 42 10.36 2.93 -4.28
C ASP A 42 9.72 4.15 -4.97
N GLU A 43 8.49 4.01 -5.50
CA GLU A 43 7.77 5.12 -6.15
C GLU A 43 7.30 6.18 -5.14
N GLN A 44 6.98 5.78 -3.90
CA GLN A 44 6.58 6.72 -2.84
C GLN A 44 7.77 7.33 -2.09
N ASP A 45 9.01 6.95 -2.41
CA ASP A 45 10.23 7.34 -1.68
C ASP A 45 10.15 7.02 -0.17
N LEU A 46 9.58 5.85 0.15
CA LEU A 46 9.36 5.37 1.52
C LEU A 46 9.92 3.96 1.70
N PRO A 47 10.49 3.63 2.86
CA PRO A 47 10.83 2.24 3.15
C PRO A 47 9.54 1.42 3.39
N VAL A 48 9.51 0.17 2.91
CA VAL A 48 8.37 -0.76 3.05
C VAL A 48 7.88 -0.90 4.48
N THR A 49 8.81 -0.86 5.46
CA THR A 49 8.48 -0.95 6.89
C THR A 49 7.68 0.24 7.41
N GLU A 50 7.79 1.39 6.77
CA GLU A 50 7.05 2.61 7.15
C GLU A 50 5.77 2.75 6.33
N LEU A 51 5.67 2.11 5.16
CA LEU A 51 4.59 2.31 4.20
C LEU A 51 3.19 1.96 4.74
N ILE A 52 3.09 0.87 5.50
CA ILE A 52 1.81 0.39 6.06
C ILE A 52 1.33 1.27 7.23
N GLY A 53 2.27 1.87 7.99
CA GLY A 53 1.94 2.69 9.16
C GLY A 53 1.52 4.12 8.83
N GLN A 54 1.46 4.49 7.55
CA GLN A 54 1.25 5.87 7.08
C GLN A 54 -0.10 6.05 6.34
N VAL A 55 -0.89 4.97 6.24
CA VAL A 55 -2.28 5.07 5.76
C VAL A 55 -3.04 5.96 6.73
N ASP A 56 -3.61 7.05 6.23
CA ASP A 56 -4.48 7.91 7.00
C ASP A 56 -5.84 7.21 7.20
N ASP A 57 -6.20 6.96 8.46
CA ASP A 57 -7.47 6.30 8.84
C ASP A 57 -8.72 7.06 8.33
N ASP A 58 -8.60 8.37 8.07
CA ASP A 58 -9.68 9.22 7.55
C ASP A 58 -9.73 9.25 6.00
N TRP A 59 -8.92 8.45 5.30
CA TRP A 59 -8.90 8.36 3.83
C TRP A 59 -9.86 7.28 3.28
N PRO A 60 -10.56 7.52 2.15
CA PRO A 60 -10.67 8.78 1.42
C PRO A 60 -11.67 9.71 2.09
N ARG A 61 -11.27 10.97 2.33
CA ARG A 61 -12.21 11.96 2.86
C ARG A 61 -13.23 12.30 1.78
N SER A 62 -14.50 11.96 2.01
CA SER A 62 -15.57 12.54 1.21
C SER A 62 -15.65 14.02 1.57
N GLU A 63 -15.55 14.93 0.59
CA GLU A 63 -15.67 16.40 0.78
C GLU A 63 -17.09 16.83 1.18
N SER A 64 -17.76 16.12 2.09
CA SER A 64 -19.14 16.37 2.49
C SER A 64 -19.21 17.02 3.87
N GLU A 65 -18.40 18.06 4.13
CA GLU A 65 -18.52 18.85 5.36
C GLU A 65 -18.34 20.36 5.14
N GLU A 66 -18.70 20.92 3.98
CA GLU A 66 -18.95 22.37 3.86
C GLU A 66 -20.17 22.64 2.94
N ARG A 67 -21.38 22.61 3.51
CA ARG A 67 -22.58 23.23 2.91
C ARG A 67 -23.38 23.99 3.94
#